data_AF-A0A813I1Y8-F1
#
_entry.id   AF-A0A813I1Y8-F1
#
_cell.length_a   1.000
_cell.length_b   1.000
_cell.length_c   1.000
_cell.angle_alpha   90.00
_cell.angle_beta   90.00
_cell.angle_gamma   90.00
#
_symmetry.space_group_name_H-M   'P 1'
#
loop_
_entity.id
_entity.type
_entity.pdbx_description
1 polymer ?
#
loop_
_entity_poly.entity_id
_entity_poly.type
_entity_poly.pdbx_seq_one_letter_code
_entity_poly.pdbx_strand_id
1 'polypeptide(L)'
;AADVLVGVHGAGLAWIVNMRRGSALIEVMSGRTPIFIACSGKWGADGGGYYGALAKFVDSSHVCLKMSPDAAQSKDSIWDEQGVVSFRKLDVSLDVDKLIPAIADAASRITARRSQATDNSAMHSAMHSR
;
A
#
# COMPACT_ATOMS: atom_id res chain seq x y z
N ALA A 1 1.89 14.88 9.50
CA ALA A 1 1.48 13.52 9.12
C ALA A 1 1.69 13.34 7.63
N ALA A 2 2.15 12.17 7.17
CA ALA A 2 2.35 11.89 5.75
C ALA A 2 1.02 11.54 5.06
N ASP A 3 0.97 11.76 3.75
CA ASP A 3 -0.19 11.47 2.89
C ASP A 3 -0.05 10.13 2.17
N VAL A 4 1.16 9.81 1.75
CA VAL A 4 1.49 8.54 1.10
C VAL A 4 2.59 7.87 1.92
N LEU A 5 2.39 6.60 2.27
CA LEU A 5 3.41 5.74 2.85
C LEU A 5 3.75 4.65 1.83
N VAL A 6 5.02 4.56 1.49
CA VAL A 6 5.57 3.54 0.60
C VAL A 6 6.56 2.72 1.40
N GLY A 7 6.51 1.40 1.29
CA GLY A 7 7.55 0.58 1.90
C GLY A 7 7.49 -0.87 1.47
N VAL A 8 8.59 -1.56 1.69
CA VAL A 8 8.67 -3.01 1.54
C VAL A 8 7.82 -3.68 2.60
N HIS A 9 7.17 -4.78 2.24
CA HIS A 9 6.41 -5.62 3.15
C HIS A 9 7.13 -5.86 4.48
N GLY A 10 6.49 -5.45 5.58
CA GLY A 10 7.07 -5.58 6.91
C GLY A 10 6.53 -4.53 7.87
N ALA A 11 6.97 -4.64 9.13
CA ALA A 11 6.42 -3.90 10.26
C ALA A 11 6.40 -2.37 10.08
N GLY A 12 7.28 -1.81 9.23
CA GLY A 12 7.28 -0.38 8.89
C GLY A 12 5.97 0.10 8.28
N LEU A 13 5.21 -0.76 7.59
CA LEU A 13 3.92 -0.39 7.00
C LEU A 13 2.81 -0.22 8.05
N ALA A 14 3.00 -0.73 9.28
CA ALA A 14 2.04 -0.54 10.36
C ALA A 14 1.89 0.94 10.78
N TRP A 15 2.85 1.80 10.41
CA TRP A 15 2.78 3.24 10.66
C TRP A 15 1.60 3.93 9.96
N ILE A 16 0.93 3.27 9.02
CA ILE A 16 -0.34 3.73 8.42
C ILE A 16 -1.39 4.09 9.49
N VAL A 17 -1.37 3.45 10.67
CA VAL A 17 -2.33 3.76 11.75
C VAL A 17 -2.16 5.13 12.36
N ASN A 18 -0.97 5.72 12.22
CA ASN A 18 -0.65 7.06 12.70
C ASN A 18 -0.80 8.13 11.60
N MET A 19 -1.14 7.72 10.38
CA MET A 19 -1.38 8.64 9.28
C MET A 19 -2.80 9.22 9.33
N ARG A 20 -3.00 10.31 8.59
CA ARG A 20 -4.32 10.92 8.48
C ARG A 20 -5.27 9.95 7.77
N ARG A 21 -6.52 9.87 8.24
CA ARG A 21 -7.59 9.18 7.50
C ARG A 21 -7.65 9.67 6.05
N GLY A 22 -7.89 8.75 5.13
CA GLY A 22 -7.89 9.02 3.71
C GLY A 22 -6.51 8.98 3.05
N SER A 23 -5.43 8.73 3.80
CA SER A 23 -4.07 8.53 3.27
C SER A 23 -3.98 7.30 2.35
N ALA A 24 -2.80 7.07 1.76
CA ALA A 24 -2.53 5.92 0.90
C ALA A 24 -1.31 5.12 1.36
N LEU A 25 -1.43 3.80 1.30
CA LEU A 25 -0.39 2.83 1.56
C LEU A 25 0.00 2.09 0.28
N ILE A 26 1.27 2.14 -0.08
CA ILE A 26 1.85 1.38 -1.18
C ILE A 26 2.77 0.33 -0.56
N GLU A 27 2.30 -0.92 -0.57
CA GLU A 27 3.05 -2.08 -0.12
C GLU A 27 3.85 -2.66 -1.29
N VAL A 28 5.16 -2.77 -1.13
CA VAL A 28 6.06 -3.34 -2.14
C VAL A 28 6.44 -4.76 -1.73
N MET A 29 6.13 -5.72 -2.60
CA MET A 29 6.47 -7.13 -2.45
C MET A 29 7.60 -7.51 -3.39
N SER A 30 8.45 -8.46 -2.95
CA SER A 30 9.43 -9.09 -3.82
C SER A 30 8.75 -9.83 -4.97
N GLY A 31 9.38 -9.85 -6.16
CA GLY A 31 8.93 -10.69 -7.28
C GLY A 31 8.95 -12.18 -6.97
N ARG A 32 9.76 -12.61 -6.00
CA ARG A 32 9.87 -14.00 -5.53
C ARG A 32 8.84 -14.39 -4.49
N THR A 33 8.00 -13.45 -4.06
CA THR A 33 6.92 -13.74 -3.12
C THR A 33 6.03 -14.86 -3.66
N PRO A 34 5.67 -15.89 -2.87
CA PRO A 34 4.83 -16.98 -3.35
C PRO A 34 3.45 -16.55 -3.85
N ILE A 35 2.87 -17.34 -4.75
CA ILE A 35 1.60 -17.02 -5.42
C ILE A 35 0.38 -16.98 -4.49
N PHE A 36 0.42 -17.71 -3.37
CA PHE A 36 -0.67 -17.69 -2.38
C PHE A 36 -0.71 -16.39 -1.56
N ILE A 37 0.31 -15.54 -1.66
CA ILE A 37 0.29 -14.20 -1.08
C ILE A 37 -0.31 -13.26 -2.12
N ALA A 38 -1.57 -12.89 -1.90
CA ALA A 38 -2.33 -12.04 -2.80
C ALA A 38 -1.67 -10.65 -2.91
N CYS A 39 -1.40 -10.24 -4.15
CA CYS A 39 -0.86 -8.93 -4.48
C CYS A 39 -1.32 -8.57 -5.89
N SER A 40 -2.51 -7.98 -5.97
CA SER A 40 -3.23 -7.80 -7.24
C SER A 40 -2.72 -6.65 -8.09
N GLY A 41 -1.95 -5.71 -7.52
CA GLY A 41 -1.61 -4.45 -8.16
C GLY A 41 -2.79 -3.48 -8.26
N LYS A 42 -3.92 -3.76 -7.59
CA LYS A 42 -5.15 -2.96 -7.70
C LYS A 42 -5.49 -2.34 -6.36
N TRP A 43 -5.85 -1.05 -6.39
CA TRP A 43 -6.25 -0.32 -5.21
C TRP A 43 -7.47 -0.94 -4.53
N GLY A 44 -7.36 -1.20 -3.23
CA GLY A 44 -8.44 -1.72 -2.38
C GLY A 44 -8.82 -3.18 -2.62
N ALA A 45 -8.16 -3.88 -3.53
CA ALA A 45 -8.49 -5.27 -3.85
C ALA A 45 -7.88 -6.27 -2.87
N ASP A 46 -6.70 -5.96 -2.31
CA ASP A 46 -5.94 -6.87 -1.43
C ASP A 46 -6.31 -6.70 0.06
N GLY A 47 -7.57 -6.35 0.35
CA GLY A 47 -8.04 -6.02 1.71
C GLY A 47 -8.06 -7.18 2.71
N GLY A 48 -7.85 -8.42 2.25
CA GLY A 48 -7.70 -9.61 3.11
C GLY A 48 -6.27 -9.84 3.60
N GLY A 49 -5.27 -9.17 3.00
CA GLY A 49 -3.88 -9.21 3.47
C GLY A 49 -3.69 -8.31 4.68
N TYR A 50 -2.63 -8.55 5.47
CA TYR A 50 -2.35 -7.81 6.71
C TYR A 50 -2.44 -6.28 6.55
N TYR A 51 -1.72 -5.72 5.59
CA TYR A 51 -1.65 -4.26 5.40
C TYR A 51 -2.85 -3.70 4.63
N GLY A 52 -3.48 -4.48 3.75
CA GLY A 52 -4.75 -4.10 3.14
C GLY A 52 -5.87 -4.01 4.16
N ALA A 53 -5.95 -4.97 5.08
CA ALA A 53 -6.89 -4.96 6.20
C ALA A 53 -6.62 -3.78 7.15
N LEU A 54 -5.35 -3.52 7.47
CA LEU A 54 -4.97 -2.41 8.34
C LEU A 54 -5.28 -1.05 7.71
N ALA A 55 -4.97 -0.85 6.43
CA ALA A 55 -5.32 0.37 5.70
C ALA A 55 -6.83 0.58 5.66
N LYS A 56 -7.60 -0.48 5.42
CA LYS A 56 -9.07 -0.44 5.48
C LYS A 56 -9.57 -0.05 6.88
N PHE A 57 -8.97 -0.60 7.94
CA PHE A 57 -9.33 -0.28 9.32
C PHE A 57 -9.17 1.22 9.65
N VAL A 58 -8.13 1.86 9.11
CA VAL A 58 -7.88 3.31 9.30
C VAL A 58 -8.35 4.19 8.14
N ASP A 59 -9.30 3.68 7.34
CA ASP A 59 -9.95 4.43 6.26
C ASP A 59 -8.95 5.03 5.25
N SER A 60 -7.92 4.27 4.92
CA SER A 60 -6.85 4.63 3.98
C SER A 60 -6.88 3.71 2.76
N SER A 61 -6.41 4.23 1.63
CA SER A 61 -6.29 3.45 0.39
C SER A 61 -5.07 2.53 0.48
N HIS A 62 -5.12 1.35 -0.13
CA HIS A 62 -4.00 0.43 -0.18
C HIS A 62 -3.84 -0.16 -1.58
N VAL A 63 -2.59 -0.31 -2.02
CA VAL A 63 -2.22 -1.14 -3.16
C VAL A 63 -1.01 -1.99 -2.78
N CYS A 64 -1.06 -3.27 -3.14
CA CYS A 64 0.08 -4.15 -3.10
C CYS A 64 0.70 -4.24 -4.50
N LEU A 65 2.00 -3.97 -4.61
CA LEU A 65 2.75 -4.07 -5.86
C LEU A 65 3.77 -5.21 -5.79
N LYS A 66 3.59 -6.21 -6.65
CA LYS A 66 4.59 -7.25 -6.84
C LYS A 66 5.65 -6.79 -7.83
N MET A 67 6.85 -6.58 -7.31
CA MET A 67 7.99 -6.17 -8.13
C MET A 67 8.41 -7.28 -9.10
N SER A 68 9.17 -6.90 -10.12
CA SER A 68 9.74 -7.87 -11.04
C SER A 68 10.89 -8.62 -10.34
N PRO A 69 11.01 -9.95 -10.52
CA PRO A 69 12.17 -10.67 -10.01
C PRO A 69 13.40 -10.16 -10.75
N ASP A 70 14.42 -9.79 -9.99
CA ASP A 70 15.70 -9.36 -10.54
C ASP A 70 16.57 -10.58 -10.85
N ALA A 71 17.25 -10.54 -11.99
CA ALA A 71 18.13 -11.61 -12.45
C ALA A 71 19.31 -11.86 -11.49
N ALA A 72 19.69 -10.85 -10.70
CA ALA A 72 20.73 -10.95 -9.67
C ALA A 72 20.24 -11.54 -8.34
N GLN A 73 18.95 -11.86 -8.19
CA GLN A 73 18.42 -12.35 -6.92
C GLN A 73 19.01 -13.71 -6.54
N SER A 74 19.24 -13.88 -5.24
CA SER A 74 19.72 -15.15 -4.70
C SER A 74 18.81 -16.30 -5.13
N LYS A 75 19.42 -17.42 -5.51
CA LYS A 75 18.69 -18.67 -5.80
C LYS A 75 18.39 -19.48 -4.53
N ASP A 76 18.79 -18.98 -3.36
CA ASP A 76 18.57 -19.65 -2.09
C ASP A 76 17.09 -19.85 -1.81
N SER A 77 16.77 -20.93 -1.09
CA SER A 77 15.42 -21.20 -0.65
C SER A 77 14.89 -20.03 0.20
N ILE A 78 13.72 -19.53 -0.19
CA ILE A 78 12.96 -18.53 0.58
C ILE A 78 12.21 -19.16 1.75
N TRP A 79 12.23 -20.48 1.86
CA TRP A 79 11.59 -21.25 2.91
C TRP A 79 12.62 -21.57 4.01
N ASP A 80 12.20 -21.47 5.26
CA ASP A 80 12.96 -22.01 6.39
C ASP A 80 12.72 -23.52 6.57
N GLU A 81 13.36 -24.10 7.59
CA GLU A 81 13.30 -25.53 7.89
C GLU A 81 11.88 -25.99 8.28
N GLN A 82 11.01 -25.05 8.66
CA GLN A 82 9.64 -25.27 9.05
C GLN A 82 8.66 -25.08 7.88
N GLY A 83 9.15 -24.76 6.68
CA GLY A 83 8.32 -24.51 5.51
C GLY A 83 7.59 -23.17 5.56
N VAL A 84 8.08 -22.20 6.35
CA VAL A 84 7.56 -20.84 6.41
C VAL A 84 8.40 -19.93 5.50
N VAL A 85 7.74 -18.98 4.85
CA VAL A 85 8.41 -17.99 4.01
C VAL A 85 9.24 -17.05 4.87
N SER A 86 10.56 -17.11 4.73
CA SER A 86 11.49 -16.18 5.34
C SER A 86 11.60 -14.91 4.49
N PHE A 87 10.73 -13.93 4.76
CA PHE A 87 10.74 -12.62 4.09
C PHE A 87 12.08 -11.87 4.19
N ARG A 88 12.92 -12.18 5.19
CA ARG A 88 14.27 -11.63 5.32
C ARG A 88 15.23 -12.06 4.20
N LYS A 89 14.92 -13.15 3.50
CA LYS A 89 15.69 -13.67 2.36
C LYS A 89 15.14 -13.19 1.01
N LEU A 90 14.10 -12.34 1.03
CA LEU A 90 13.50 -11.80 -0.17
C LEU A 90 14.09 -10.43 -0.48
N ASP A 91 14.94 -10.39 -1.49
CA ASP A 91 15.36 -9.13 -2.07
C ASP A 91 14.20 -8.47 -2.81
N VAL A 92 14.17 -7.14 -2.76
CA VAL A 92 13.19 -6.32 -3.48
C VAL A 92 13.95 -5.38 -4.40
N SER A 93 13.86 -5.63 -5.69
CA SER A 93 14.34 -4.71 -6.72
C SER A 93 13.17 -3.85 -7.17
N LEU A 94 13.29 -2.54 -7.00
CA LEU A 94 12.20 -1.61 -7.29
C LEU A 94 12.03 -1.44 -8.80
N ASP A 95 10.87 -1.84 -9.29
CA ASP A 95 10.42 -1.62 -10.65
C ASP A 95 9.83 -0.20 -10.74
N VAL A 96 10.63 0.75 -11.23
CA VAL A 96 10.28 2.17 -11.31
C VAL A 96 9.00 2.38 -12.15
N ASP A 97 8.83 1.59 -13.19
CA ASP A 97 7.69 1.68 -14.11
C ASP A 97 6.38 1.24 -13.44
N LYS A 98 6.44 0.47 -12.36
CA LYS A 98 5.28 0.15 -11.50
C LYS A 98 5.12 1.13 -10.36
N LEU A 99 6.22 1.51 -9.72
CA LEU A 99 6.18 2.27 -8.47
C LEU A 99 5.78 3.73 -8.71
N ILE A 100 6.36 4.40 -9.72
CA ILE A 100 6.10 5.82 -9.96
C ILE A 100 4.63 6.08 -10.33
N PRO A 101 3.99 5.31 -11.22
CA PRO A 101 2.56 5.48 -11.49
C PRO A 101 1.68 5.24 -10.26
N ALA A 102 2.04 4.28 -9.39
CA ALA A 102 1.30 4.03 -8.16
C ALA A 102 1.41 5.21 -7.17
N ILE A 103 2.59 5.82 -7.04
CA ILE A 103 2.78 7.03 -6.22
C ILE A 103 1.95 8.20 -6.78
N ALA A 104 1.96 8.38 -8.11
CA ALA A 104 1.17 9.42 -8.76
C ALA A 104 -0.35 9.21 -8.59
N ASP A 105 -0.83 7.97 -8.72
CA ASP A 105 -2.25 7.63 -8.49
C ASP A 105 -2.63 7.83 -7.01
N ALA A 106 -1.75 7.47 -6.07
CA ALA A 106 -1.95 7.72 -4.65
C ALA A 106 -2.12 9.23 -4.36
N ALA A 107 -1.22 10.06 -4.88
CA ALA A 107 -1.30 11.51 -4.74
C ALA A 107 -2.60 12.09 -5.34
N SER A 108 -3.00 11.61 -6.51
CA SER A 108 -4.25 12.00 -7.18
C SER A 108 -5.49 11.68 -6.34
N ARG A 109 -5.57 10.46 -5.78
CA ARG A 109 -6.68 10.01 -4.94
C ARG A 109 -6.83 10.85 -3.67
N ILE A 110 -5.71 11.16 -3.02
CA ILE A 110 -5.69 11.97 -1.80
C ILE A 110 -6.15 13.40 -2.09
N THR A 111 -5.67 13.97 -3.20
CA THR A 111 -6.07 15.31 -3.63
C THR A 111 -7.56 15.36 -3.93
N ALA A 112 -8.09 14.42 -4.70
CA ALA A 112 -9.52 14.33 -5.01
C ALA A 112 -10.40 14.21 -3.75
N ARG A 113 -10.01 13.37 -2.79
CA ARG A 113 -10.75 13.22 -1.51
C ARG A 113 -10.78 14.51 -0.70
N ARG A 114 -9.67 15.27 -0.67
CA ARG A 114 -9.60 16.55 0.06
C ARG A 114 -10.52 17.62 -0.54
N SER A 115 -10.58 17.70 -1.86
CA SER A 115 -11.50 18.62 -2.54
C SER A 115 -12.95 18.30 -2.19
N GLN A 116 -13.34 17.02 -2.28
CA GLN A 116 -14.70 16.59 -1.91
C GLN A 116 -15.07 16.88 -0.45
N ALA A 117 -14.13 16.71 0.48
CA ALA A 117 -14.36 17.02 1.89
C ALA A 117 -14.61 18.53 2.12
N THR A 118 -13.92 19.37 1.38
CA THR A 118 -14.07 20.83 1.46
C THR A 118 -15.44 21.27 0.93
N ASP A 119 -15.85 20.72 -0.22
CA ASP A 119 -17.15 21.01 -0.83
C ASP A 119 -18.32 20.61 0.07
N ASN A 120 -18.25 19.41 0.67
CA ASN A 120 -19.28 18.94 1.60
C ASN A 120 -19.37 19.80 2.87
N SER A 121 -18.22 20.25 3.40
CA SER A 121 -18.21 21.13 4.57
C SER A 121 -18.82 22.49 4.27
N ALA A 122 -18.56 23.06 3.09
CA ALA A 122 -19.14 24.33 2.68
C ALA A 122 -20.67 24.24 2.54
N MET A 123 -21.17 23.14 1.96
CA MET A 123 -22.60 22.88 1.82
C MET A 123 -23.30 22.74 3.18
N HIS A 124 -22.71 22.00 4.13
CA HIS A 124 -23.27 21.85 5.48
C HIS A 124 -23.35 23.18 6.24
N SER A 125 -22.31 24.02 6.16
CA SER A 125 -22.31 25.36 6.79
C SER A 125 -23.38 26.28 6.21
N ALA A 126 -23.59 26.24 4.88
CA ALA A 126 -24.62 27.03 4.21
C ALA A 126 -26.05 26.62 4.63
N MET A 127 -26.28 25.35 4.96
CA MET A 127 -27.58 24.86 5.44
C MET A 127 -27.93 25.29 6.87
N HIS A 128 -26.95 25.52 7.74
CA HIS A 128 -27.18 25.91 9.15
C HIS A 128 -27.24 27.42 9.36
N SER A 129 -27.03 28.21 8.30
CA SER A 129 -27.03 29.68 8.34
C SER A 129 -28.37 30.29 7.89
N ARG A 130 -29.43 29.47 7.79
CA ARG A 130 -30.81 29.87 7.45
C ARG A 130 -31.72 29.56 8.62
#